data_AF-A0A202DCJ9-F1
#
_entry.id   AF-A0A202DCJ9-F1
#
_cell.length_a   1.000
_cell.length_b   1.000
_cell.length_c   1.000
_cell.angle_alpha   90.00
_cell.angle_beta   90.00
_cell.angle_gamma   90.00
#
_symmetry.space_group_name_H-M   'P 1'
#
loop_
_entity.id
_entity.type
_entity.pdbx_description
1 polymer ?
#
loop_
_entity_poly.entity_id
_entity_poly.type
_entity_poly.pdbx_seq_one_letter_code
_entity_poly.pdbx_strand_id
1 'polypeptide(L)'
;MCVVSAVAVRADQLIVPKQGECLAVKECRLENGFYVFATKSGKSSKVAESKVSGVVEIPVLGKDYTLEEVNAALNKIYKIKKTNLSASKNLSLLETDWFTIKRGLTTDVGRKIQRCIAYFRRYKTSDSLNKAILELDMIKLKYGGKKDALTQIYQAKKLLRDEYLGIDVDAYIKEAKAEKMTLPVFSKLKATSDVLMAKSGFPEEKKAVKKALDEAREGVLNTYMPYANKLFARRRNLDSYMKGRTILQTLLDDVALTSSQKEKLTTMIETFDTTAKAKLSGVDFSHEGFPLYDKELKQLETFRACSSVSENKYVDTDEETVLLIPQKPPVVAAGQGGGISAQMTAILKQVDMDPREYGIMVTCVQYRRLAKHHYPMPKLKIKSGRASVPFRATFASMRNDVFPLKDEQGKYLMLYMVKREPKEGNINEEGWSVVSKGCRIPWPDDY
;
A
#
# COMPACT_ATOMS: atom_id res chain seq x y z
N MET A 1 -24.12 34.93 37.13
CA MET A 1 -23.35 33.95 36.35
C MET A 1 -22.52 33.14 37.34
N CYS A 2 -22.77 31.83 37.46
CA CYS A 2 -21.91 30.89 38.19
C CYS A 2 -22.08 29.53 37.50
N VAL A 3 -21.01 29.14 36.81
CA VAL A 3 -20.79 27.81 36.26
C VAL A 3 -20.40 26.91 37.42
N VAL A 4 -21.10 25.80 37.62
CA VAL A 4 -20.60 24.72 38.47
C VAL A 4 -20.14 23.60 37.53
N SER A 5 -18.82 23.55 37.38
CA SER A 5 -18.08 22.46 36.76
C SER A 5 -18.16 21.18 37.62
N ALA A 6 -17.96 20.05 36.96
CA ALA A 6 -18.20 18.69 37.42
C ALA A 6 -17.31 18.22 38.58
N VAL A 7 -17.93 17.57 39.57
CA VAL A 7 -17.44 16.32 40.17
C VAL A 7 -18.61 15.32 40.21
N ALA A 8 -18.31 14.10 39.78
CA ALA A 8 -19.22 13.08 39.31
C ALA A 8 -20.16 12.49 40.37
N VAL A 9 -21.45 12.58 40.10
CA VAL A 9 -22.33 11.40 40.19
C VAL A 9 -22.92 11.24 38.80
N ARG A 10 -22.54 10.18 38.07
CA ARG A 10 -23.32 9.74 36.91
C ARG A 10 -24.69 9.34 37.45
N ALA A 11 -25.66 10.22 37.30
CA ALA A 11 -27.04 9.92 37.62
C ALA A 11 -27.67 9.32 36.37
N ASP A 12 -28.26 8.13 36.50
CA ASP A 12 -28.94 7.45 35.39
C ASP A 12 -30.45 7.69 35.45
N GLN A 13 -30.96 8.20 36.58
CA GLN A 13 -32.38 8.46 36.81
C GLN A 13 -32.61 9.79 37.55
N LEU A 14 -33.74 10.42 37.25
CA LEU A 14 -34.24 11.63 37.90
C LEU A 14 -35.55 11.30 38.62
N ILE A 15 -35.55 11.34 39.95
CA ILE A 15 -36.75 11.25 40.77
C ILE A 15 -37.37 12.66 40.83
N VAL A 16 -38.66 12.76 40.53
CA VAL A 16 -39.41 14.03 40.51
C VAL A 16 -40.45 14.02 41.63
N PRO A 17 -40.17 14.62 42.80
CA PRO A 17 -41.16 14.77 43.88
C PRO A 17 -42.32 15.66 43.46
N LYS A 18 -43.52 15.45 44.03
CA LYS A 18 -44.69 16.33 43.85
C LYS A 18 -44.43 17.76 44.36
N GLN A 19 -43.55 17.90 45.34
CA GLN A 19 -43.13 19.16 45.95
C GLN A 19 -41.63 19.11 46.24
N GLY A 20 -40.91 20.21 46.00
CA GLY A 20 -39.47 20.31 46.23
C GLY A 20 -38.62 20.01 44.98
N GLU A 21 -37.31 19.93 45.18
CA GLU A 21 -36.35 19.78 44.09
C GLU A 21 -36.28 18.34 43.54
N CYS A 22 -35.96 18.22 42.25
CA CYS A 22 -35.74 16.91 41.62
C CYS A 22 -34.43 16.28 42.12
N LEU A 23 -34.44 14.96 42.34
CA LEU A 23 -33.28 14.23 42.85
C LEU A 23 -32.66 13.39 41.74
N ALA A 24 -31.45 13.75 41.32
CA ALA A 24 -30.67 12.97 40.37
C ALA A 24 -29.93 11.84 41.11
N VAL A 25 -30.18 10.59 40.71
CA VAL A 25 -29.69 9.39 41.38
C VAL A 25 -29.12 8.40 40.36
N LYS A 26 -28.15 7.60 40.78
CA LYS A 26 -27.56 6.55 39.93
C LYS A 26 -28.56 5.42 39.66
N GLU A 27 -29.29 5.01 40.69
CA GLU A 27 -30.32 3.97 40.58
C GLU A 27 -31.40 4.22 41.64
N CYS A 28 -32.63 3.88 41.31
CA CYS A 28 -33.79 3.92 42.18
C CYS A 28 -34.65 2.68 41.96
N ARG A 29 -35.12 2.08 43.06
CA ARG A 29 -36.03 0.93 43.03
C ARG A 29 -37.26 1.22 43.87
N LEU A 30 -38.40 0.68 43.45
CA LEU A 30 -39.64 0.77 44.21
C LEU A 30 -39.74 -0.44 45.15
N GLU A 31 -39.72 -0.20 46.45
CA GLU A 31 -39.80 -1.23 47.50
C GLU A 31 -40.81 -0.80 48.57
N ASN A 32 -41.82 -1.64 48.81
CA ASN A 32 -42.83 -1.44 49.87
C ASN A 32 -43.48 -0.04 49.89
N GLY A 33 -43.77 0.54 48.71
CA GLY A 33 -44.37 1.87 48.57
C GLY A 33 -43.38 3.04 48.72
N PHE A 34 -42.08 2.76 48.67
CA PHE A 34 -41.02 3.77 48.71
C PHE A 34 -40.07 3.61 47.53
N TYR A 35 -39.68 4.72 46.93
CA TYR A 35 -38.53 4.79 46.05
C TYR A 35 -37.26 4.84 46.91
N VAL A 36 -36.49 3.74 46.88
CA VAL A 36 -35.22 3.58 47.58
C VAL A 36 -34.08 3.88 46.61
N PHE A 37 -33.15 4.75 47.03
CA PHE A 37 -32.03 5.20 46.21
C PHE A 37 -30.81 5.55 47.06
N ALA A 38 -29.62 5.46 46.47
CA ALA A 38 -28.39 5.89 47.13
C ALA A 38 -28.19 7.41 46.96
N THR A 39 -27.93 8.11 48.07
CA THR A 39 -27.53 9.52 48.06
C THR A 39 -26.11 9.69 47.53
N LYS A 40 -25.69 10.94 47.23
CA LYS A 40 -24.30 11.25 46.82
C LYS A 40 -23.24 10.77 47.82
N SER A 41 -23.63 10.59 49.09
CA SER A 41 -22.76 10.06 50.17
C SER A 41 -22.66 8.53 50.22
N GLY A 42 -23.33 7.81 49.30
CA GLY A 42 -23.41 6.35 49.31
C GLY A 42 -24.42 5.78 50.30
N LYS A 43 -25.03 6.61 51.16
CA LYS A 43 -26.08 6.17 52.10
C LYS A 43 -27.39 5.94 51.38
N SER A 44 -28.05 4.83 51.69
CA SER A 44 -29.41 4.54 51.23
C SER A 44 -30.41 5.54 51.85
N SER A 45 -31.29 6.07 51.02
CA SER A 45 -32.38 6.95 51.39
C SER A 45 -33.66 6.49 50.71
N LYS A 46 -34.81 6.90 51.23
CA LYS A 46 -36.11 6.53 50.70
C LYS A 46 -37.05 7.73 50.63
N VAL A 47 -37.88 7.77 49.60
CA VAL A 47 -38.99 8.72 49.46
C VAL A 47 -40.28 7.95 49.18
N ALA A 48 -41.36 8.30 49.87
CA ALA A 48 -42.64 7.62 49.67
C ALA A 48 -43.14 7.82 48.23
N GLU A 49 -43.63 6.76 47.60
CA GLU A 49 -44.17 6.78 46.24
C GLU A 49 -45.29 7.82 46.10
N SER A 50 -46.15 7.93 47.11
CA SER A 50 -47.24 8.92 47.15
C SER A 50 -46.77 10.38 47.03
N LYS A 51 -45.51 10.66 47.37
CA LYS A 51 -44.86 11.97 47.31
C LYS A 51 -44.08 12.21 46.01
N VAL A 52 -44.04 11.24 45.10
CA VAL A 52 -43.30 11.31 43.83
C VAL A 52 -44.27 11.43 42.65
N SER A 53 -44.04 12.40 41.76
CA SER A 53 -44.77 12.55 40.50
C SER A 53 -44.30 11.55 39.44
N GLY A 54 -43.04 11.13 39.49
CA GLY A 54 -42.51 10.05 38.68
C GLY A 54 -40.99 9.97 38.71
N VAL A 55 -40.44 8.94 38.06
CA VAL A 55 -39.00 8.75 37.87
C VAL A 55 -38.72 8.69 36.37
N VAL A 56 -37.77 9.49 35.87
CA VAL A 56 -37.43 9.55 34.44
C VAL A 56 -35.97 9.13 34.24
N GLU A 57 -35.70 8.39 33.16
CA GLU A 57 -34.33 8.01 32.79
C GLU A 57 -33.57 9.18 32.18
N ILE A 58 -32.29 9.26 32.54
CA ILE A 58 -31.33 10.20 31.96
C ILE A 58 -30.65 9.52 30.78
N PRO A 59 -30.61 10.14 29.59
CA PRO A 59 -29.94 9.54 28.45
C PRO A 59 -28.43 9.42 28.73
N VAL A 60 -27.91 8.22 28.49
CA VAL A 60 -26.51 7.85 28.69
C VAL A 60 -25.77 8.10 27.39
N LEU A 61 -24.73 8.93 27.46
CA LEU A 61 -23.84 9.19 26.33
C LEU A 61 -23.21 7.88 25.82
N GLY A 62 -23.37 7.59 24.53
CA GLY A 62 -22.80 6.42 23.87
C GLY A 62 -23.63 5.13 23.98
N LYS A 63 -24.78 5.15 24.67
CA LYS A 63 -25.76 4.05 24.61
C LYS A 63 -26.59 4.18 23.32
N ASP A 64 -26.78 3.07 22.62
CA ASP A 64 -27.71 3.01 21.50
C ASP A 64 -29.14 2.89 22.02
N TYR A 65 -30.04 3.69 21.45
CA TYR A 65 -31.46 3.73 21.81
C TYR A 65 -32.32 3.44 20.59
N THR A 66 -33.36 2.64 20.78
CA THR A 66 -34.42 2.41 19.81
C THR A 66 -35.39 3.60 19.78
N LEU A 67 -36.13 3.76 18.68
CA LEU A 67 -37.16 4.80 18.57
C LEU A 67 -38.28 4.61 19.61
N GLU A 68 -38.58 3.36 19.97
CA GLU A 68 -39.58 3.00 20.98
C GLU A 68 -39.16 3.45 22.38
N GLU A 69 -37.93 3.16 22.80
CA GLU A 69 -37.38 3.62 24.08
C GLU A 69 -37.38 5.16 24.19
N VAL A 70 -36.95 5.85 23.14
CA VAL A 70 -36.93 7.32 23.08
C VAL A 70 -38.34 7.90 23.19
N ASN A 71 -39.32 7.31 22.49
CA ASN A 71 -40.72 7.75 22.56
C ASN A 71 -41.34 7.46 23.94
N ALA A 72 -41.01 6.34 24.57
CA ALA A 72 -41.48 5.99 25.91
C ALA A 72 -40.96 6.99 26.96
N ALA A 73 -39.67 7.35 26.89
CA ALA A 73 -39.07 8.35 27.77
C ALA A 73 -39.70 9.75 27.60
N LEU A 74 -39.87 10.22 26.36
CA LEU A 74 -40.52 11.50 26.06
C LEU A 74 -41.97 11.53 26.57
N ASN A 75 -42.74 10.45 26.35
CA ASN A 75 -44.12 10.34 26.84
C ASN A 75 -44.19 10.42 28.38
N LYS A 76 -43.23 9.79 29.08
CA LYS A 76 -43.14 9.85 30.54
C LYS A 76 -42.86 11.29 31.03
N ILE A 77 -41.93 11.99 30.37
CA ILE A 77 -41.63 13.40 30.65
C ILE A 77 -42.87 14.27 30.45
N TYR A 78 -43.59 14.11 29.34
CA TYR A 78 -44.81 14.88 29.06
C TYR A 78 -45.90 14.69 30.10
N LYS A 79 -46.14 13.45 30.55
CA LYS A 79 -47.13 13.16 31.60
C LYS A 79 -46.77 13.84 32.93
N ILE A 80 -45.48 13.82 33.31
CA ILE A 80 -45.03 14.45 34.56
C ILE A 80 -45.08 15.98 34.46
N LYS A 81 -44.65 16.60 33.34
CA LYS A 81 -44.73 18.06 33.14
C LYS A 81 -46.16 18.61 33.25
N LYS A 82 -47.16 17.85 32.78
CA LYS A 82 -48.58 18.24 32.88
C LYS A 82 -49.09 18.33 34.33
N THR A 83 -48.52 17.56 35.24
CA THR A 83 -49.01 17.43 36.62
C THR A 83 -48.11 18.09 37.65
N ASN A 84 -46.88 18.45 37.29
CA ASN A 84 -45.91 19.06 38.19
C ASN A 84 -45.13 20.19 37.50
N LEU A 85 -45.65 21.41 37.60
CA LEU A 85 -45.07 22.61 37.00
C LEU A 85 -43.73 23.01 37.65
N SER A 86 -43.54 22.71 38.94
CA SER A 86 -42.32 23.07 39.68
C SER A 86 -41.06 22.37 39.13
N ALA A 87 -41.22 21.18 38.54
CA ALA A 87 -40.14 20.41 37.92
C ALA A 87 -39.92 20.73 36.44
N SER A 88 -40.68 21.67 35.85
CA SER A 88 -40.72 21.92 34.40
C SER A 88 -39.35 22.27 33.80
N LYS A 89 -38.51 23.02 34.53
CA LYS A 89 -37.18 23.41 34.07
C LYS A 89 -36.25 22.19 33.88
N ASN A 90 -36.17 21.32 34.89
CA ASN A 90 -35.34 20.11 34.83
C ASN A 90 -35.86 19.11 33.79
N LEU A 91 -37.18 18.96 33.67
CA LEU A 91 -37.80 18.09 32.68
C LEU A 91 -37.65 18.60 31.25
N SER A 92 -37.59 19.92 31.02
CA SER A 92 -37.39 20.50 29.67
C SER A 92 -35.96 20.30 29.16
N LEU A 93 -34.96 20.33 30.05
CA LEU A 93 -33.58 19.98 29.69
C LEU A 93 -33.50 18.52 29.24
N LEU A 94 -34.10 17.63 30.03
CA LEU A 94 -34.13 16.21 29.73
C LEU A 94 -34.90 15.88 28.44
N GLU A 95 -36.00 16.59 28.19
CA GLU A 95 -36.76 16.51 26.94
C GLU A 95 -35.90 16.89 25.72
N THR A 96 -35.07 17.92 25.85
CA THR A 96 -34.16 18.39 24.79
C THR A 96 -33.11 17.33 24.45
N ASP A 97 -32.56 16.67 25.46
CA ASP A 97 -31.58 15.58 25.28
C ASP A 97 -32.22 14.39 24.54
N TRP A 98 -33.41 13.95 24.95
CA TRP A 98 -34.15 12.88 24.28
C TRP A 98 -34.59 13.25 22.86
N PHE A 99 -34.96 14.51 22.59
CA PHE A 99 -35.25 14.98 21.23
C PHE A 99 -34.03 14.99 20.33
N THR A 100 -32.85 15.29 20.87
CA THR A 100 -31.60 15.27 20.12
C THR A 100 -31.28 13.84 19.66
N ILE A 101 -31.48 12.84 20.53
CA ILE A 101 -31.38 11.42 20.19
C ILE A 101 -32.41 11.05 19.11
N LYS A 102 -33.68 11.46 19.29
CA LYS A 102 -34.76 11.21 18.32
C LYS A 102 -34.44 11.76 16.92
N ARG A 103 -33.92 12.99 16.82
CA ARG A 103 -33.49 13.61 15.55
C ARG A 103 -32.33 12.86 14.90
N GLY A 104 -31.40 12.36 15.70
CA GLY A 104 -30.29 11.53 15.25
C GLY A 104 -30.76 10.20 14.64
N LEU A 105 -31.86 9.62 15.13
CA LEU A 105 -32.46 8.38 14.62
C LEU A 105 -33.26 8.57 13.32
N THR A 106 -33.83 9.76 13.08
CA THR A 106 -34.78 10.01 11.96
C THR A 106 -34.16 10.68 10.73
N THR A 107 -32.87 11.03 10.73
CA THR A 107 -32.23 11.64 9.54
C THR A 107 -31.61 10.57 8.64
N ASP A 108 -32.09 10.43 7.40
CA ASP A 108 -31.68 9.43 6.41
C ASP A 108 -30.26 9.70 5.87
N VAL A 109 -29.24 9.24 6.62
CA VAL A 109 -27.82 9.32 6.26
C VAL A 109 -27.56 8.69 4.89
N GLY A 110 -28.25 7.59 4.57
CA GLY A 110 -28.16 6.90 3.28
C GLY A 110 -28.52 7.82 2.11
N ARG A 111 -29.62 8.58 2.21
CA ARG A 111 -30.01 9.55 1.17
C ARG A 111 -28.98 10.67 0.97
N LYS A 112 -28.32 11.14 2.04
CA LYS A 112 -27.28 12.17 1.92
C LYS A 112 -26.04 11.62 1.23
N ILE A 113 -25.60 10.41 1.60
CA ILE A 113 -24.50 9.71 0.94
C ILE A 113 -24.80 9.51 -0.56
N GLN A 114 -26.02 9.08 -0.89
CA GLN A 114 -26.45 8.89 -2.29
C GLN A 114 -26.45 10.19 -3.10
N ARG A 115 -26.76 11.34 -2.49
CA ARG A 115 -26.65 12.65 -3.16
C ARG A 115 -25.20 13.01 -3.48
N CYS A 116 -24.26 12.77 -2.57
CA CYS A 116 -22.83 12.99 -2.83
C CYS A 116 -22.33 12.09 -3.98
N ILE A 117 -22.77 10.82 -4.01
CA ILE A 117 -22.44 9.88 -5.08
C ILE A 117 -23.02 10.34 -6.42
N ALA A 118 -24.31 10.70 -6.45
CA ALA A 118 -24.96 11.18 -7.67
C ALA A 118 -24.33 12.48 -8.20
N TYR A 119 -23.92 13.39 -7.31
CA TYR A 119 -23.25 14.63 -7.69
C TYR A 119 -21.91 14.34 -8.38
N PHE A 120 -21.06 13.51 -7.77
CA PHE A 120 -19.80 13.11 -8.41
C PHE A 120 -20.06 12.41 -9.75
N ARG A 121 -20.98 11.44 -9.81
CA ARG A 121 -21.27 10.70 -11.05
C ARG A 121 -21.79 11.56 -12.19
N ARG A 122 -22.40 12.71 -11.89
CA ARG A 122 -22.86 13.68 -12.88
C ARG A 122 -21.73 14.46 -13.55
N TYR A 123 -20.68 14.82 -12.79
CA TYR A 123 -19.63 15.73 -13.26
C TYR A 123 -18.27 15.04 -13.46
N LYS A 124 -17.92 14.09 -12.60
CA LYS A 124 -16.72 13.24 -12.65
C LYS A 124 -15.39 13.99 -12.77
N THR A 125 -15.31 15.22 -12.24
CA THR A 125 -14.10 16.04 -12.17
C THR A 125 -13.39 15.94 -10.81
N SER A 126 -12.14 16.39 -10.73
CA SER A 126 -11.38 16.53 -9.46
C SER A 126 -12.14 17.35 -8.42
N ASP A 127 -12.68 18.51 -8.83
CA ASP A 127 -13.45 19.38 -7.95
C ASP A 127 -14.72 18.70 -7.44
N SER A 128 -15.41 17.94 -8.31
CA SER A 128 -16.61 17.21 -7.90
C SER A 128 -16.30 16.06 -6.93
N LEU A 129 -15.14 15.40 -7.07
CA LEU A 129 -14.68 14.40 -6.11
C LEU A 129 -14.34 15.06 -4.78
N ASN A 130 -13.54 16.12 -4.78
CA ASN A 130 -13.11 16.83 -3.58
C ASN A 130 -14.33 17.36 -2.80
N LYS A 131 -15.30 17.91 -3.51
CA LYS A 131 -16.58 18.35 -2.93
C LYS A 131 -17.39 17.19 -2.34
N ALA A 132 -17.51 16.07 -3.06
CA ALA A 132 -18.23 14.90 -2.56
C ALA A 132 -17.55 14.26 -1.33
N ILE A 133 -16.21 14.19 -1.30
CA ILE A 133 -15.44 13.71 -0.15
C ILE A 133 -15.62 14.64 1.05
N LEU A 134 -15.52 15.96 0.84
CA LEU A 134 -15.73 16.96 1.88
C LEU A 134 -17.13 16.86 2.48
N GLU A 135 -18.17 16.72 1.65
CA GLU A 135 -19.53 16.52 2.13
C GLU A 135 -19.69 15.21 2.92
N LEU A 136 -19.06 14.12 2.48
CA LEU A 136 -19.02 12.85 3.21
C LEU A 136 -18.28 12.98 4.55
N ASP A 137 -17.23 13.79 4.63
CA ASP A 137 -16.55 14.13 5.89
C ASP A 137 -17.41 14.96 6.83
N MET A 138 -18.18 15.91 6.30
CA MET A 138 -19.14 16.67 7.08
C MET A 138 -20.26 15.78 7.64
N ILE A 139 -20.72 14.78 6.86
CA ILE A 139 -21.65 13.75 7.33
C ILE A 139 -20.97 12.92 8.43
N LYS A 140 -19.71 12.50 8.24
CA LYS A 140 -18.95 11.75 9.26
C LYS A 140 -18.82 12.51 10.57
N LEU A 141 -18.47 13.80 10.53
CA LEU A 141 -18.37 14.64 11.72
C LEU A 141 -19.70 14.75 12.46
N LYS A 142 -20.82 14.82 11.73
CA LYS A 142 -22.16 14.95 12.30
C LYS A 142 -22.72 13.65 12.87
N TYR A 143 -22.31 12.49 12.35
CA TYR A 143 -22.90 11.17 12.68
C TYR A 143 -21.86 10.15 13.21
N GLY A 144 -20.65 10.59 13.56
CA GLY A 144 -19.50 9.73 13.86
C GLY A 144 -19.60 8.83 15.10
N GLY A 145 -20.66 8.95 15.90
CA GLY A 145 -20.98 8.01 16.98
C GLY A 145 -21.67 6.72 16.52
N LYS A 146 -22.12 6.63 15.26
CA LYS A 146 -22.88 5.49 14.72
C LYS A 146 -22.01 4.63 13.81
N LYS A 147 -21.73 3.37 14.21
CA LYS A 147 -20.90 2.43 13.45
C LYS A 147 -21.39 2.22 12.02
N ASP A 148 -22.69 2.06 11.81
CA ASP A 148 -23.26 1.80 10.48
C ASP A 148 -23.13 2.98 9.52
N ALA A 149 -23.30 4.20 10.02
CA ALA A 149 -23.12 5.42 9.23
C ALA A 149 -21.67 5.59 8.79
N LEU A 150 -20.71 5.29 9.67
CA LEU A 150 -19.29 5.32 9.35
C LEU A 150 -18.95 4.31 8.24
N THR A 151 -19.44 3.07 8.35
CA THR A 151 -19.23 2.03 7.32
C THR A 151 -19.73 2.47 5.96
N GLN A 152 -20.95 3.01 5.88
CA GLN A 152 -21.52 3.50 4.61
C GLN A 152 -20.72 4.68 4.02
N ILE A 153 -20.24 5.60 4.86
CA ILE A 153 -19.40 6.72 4.41
C ILE A 153 -18.06 6.23 3.87
N TYR A 154 -17.41 5.27 4.55
CA TYR A 154 -16.15 4.71 4.08
C TYR A 154 -16.30 3.97 2.75
N GLN A 155 -17.37 3.18 2.62
CA GLN A 155 -17.70 2.51 1.35
C GLN A 155 -17.97 3.51 0.24
N ALA A 156 -18.71 4.59 0.51
CA ALA A 156 -18.96 5.65 -0.47
C ALA A 156 -17.68 6.38 -0.89
N LYS A 157 -16.79 6.73 0.06
CA LYS A 157 -15.50 7.35 -0.27
C LYS A 157 -14.60 6.45 -1.09
N LYS A 158 -14.57 5.15 -0.76
CA LYS A 158 -13.82 4.15 -1.53
C LYS A 158 -14.38 4.07 -2.95
N LEU A 159 -15.70 3.91 -3.09
CA LEU A 159 -16.38 3.90 -4.38
C LEU A 159 -16.06 5.14 -5.23
N LEU A 160 -16.15 6.34 -4.65
CA LEU A 160 -15.85 7.59 -5.37
C LEU A 160 -14.39 7.70 -5.82
N ARG A 161 -13.45 7.25 -4.98
CA ARG A 161 -12.02 7.22 -5.33
C ARG A 161 -11.72 6.18 -6.41
N ASP A 162 -12.37 5.02 -6.34
CA ASP A 162 -12.23 3.97 -7.33
C ASP A 162 -12.83 4.42 -8.68
N GLU A 163 -13.97 5.12 -8.66
CA GLU A 163 -14.62 5.71 -9.84
C GLU A 163 -13.87 6.94 -10.39
N TYR A 164 -13.11 7.66 -9.58
CA TYR A 164 -12.33 8.81 -10.04
C TYR A 164 -11.05 8.35 -10.73
N LEU A 165 -10.81 8.89 -11.93
CA LEU A 165 -9.66 8.51 -12.74
C LEU A 165 -8.34 9.04 -12.17
N GLY A 166 -8.32 10.22 -11.54
CA GLY A 166 -7.09 10.85 -11.05
C GLY A 166 -6.15 11.36 -12.14
N ILE A 167 -6.54 11.22 -13.42
CA ILE A 167 -5.70 11.54 -14.57
C ILE A 167 -6.25 12.80 -15.23
N ASP A 168 -5.40 13.81 -15.35
CA ASP A 168 -5.64 14.98 -16.19
C ASP A 168 -5.40 14.58 -17.66
N VAL A 169 -6.50 14.35 -18.39
CA VAL A 169 -6.48 13.87 -19.78
C VAL A 169 -5.80 14.87 -20.71
N ASP A 170 -5.97 16.17 -20.46
CA ASP A 170 -5.37 17.21 -21.31
C ASP A 170 -3.85 17.27 -21.09
N ALA A 171 -3.42 17.19 -19.82
CA ALA A 171 -1.99 17.08 -19.50
C ALA A 171 -1.39 15.80 -20.08
N TYR A 172 -2.09 14.66 -19.98
CA TYR A 172 -1.66 13.38 -20.56
C TYR A 172 -1.47 13.49 -22.07
N ILE A 173 -2.47 14.03 -22.80
CA ILE A 173 -2.41 14.16 -24.26
C ILE A 173 -1.28 15.12 -24.66
N LYS A 174 -1.09 16.21 -23.91
CA LYS A 174 0.01 17.15 -24.15
C LYS A 174 1.37 16.48 -23.99
N GLU A 175 1.56 15.68 -22.95
CA GLU A 175 2.79 14.93 -22.72
C GLU A 175 2.99 13.83 -23.78
N ALA A 176 1.91 13.14 -24.17
CA ALA A 176 1.94 12.12 -25.22
C ALA A 176 2.32 12.67 -26.61
N LYS A 177 2.05 13.96 -26.86
CA LYS A 177 2.37 14.66 -28.11
C LYS A 177 3.71 15.40 -28.08
N ALA A 178 4.49 15.26 -27.00
CA ALA A 178 5.79 15.92 -26.92
C ALA A 178 6.73 15.41 -28.04
N GLU A 179 7.36 16.34 -28.77
CA GLU A 179 8.21 16.03 -29.95
C GLU A 179 9.38 15.07 -29.65
N LYS A 180 9.86 15.03 -28.40
CA LYS A 180 10.98 14.19 -27.97
C LYS A 180 10.57 13.30 -26.81
N MET A 181 9.67 12.37 -27.07
CA MET A 181 9.30 11.37 -26.08
C MET A 181 10.49 10.45 -25.77
N THR A 182 10.73 10.24 -24.48
CA THR A 182 11.73 9.28 -24.01
C THR A 182 11.05 7.96 -23.66
N LEU A 183 11.78 6.84 -23.72
CA LEU A 183 11.25 5.54 -23.30
C LEU A 183 10.69 5.55 -21.87
N PRO A 184 11.37 6.16 -20.87
CA PRO A 184 10.82 6.30 -19.52
C PRO A 184 9.48 7.03 -19.47
N VAL A 185 9.38 8.15 -20.19
CA VAL A 185 8.13 8.93 -20.27
C VAL A 185 7.03 8.10 -20.93
N PHE A 186 7.33 7.37 -22.01
CA PHE A 186 6.37 6.47 -22.64
C PHE A 186 5.89 5.38 -21.67
N SER A 187 6.78 4.73 -20.93
CA SER A 187 6.41 3.70 -19.96
C SER A 187 5.51 4.25 -18.86
N LYS A 188 5.76 5.47 -18.36
CA LYS A 188 4.89 6.17 -17.41
C LYS A 188 3.50 6.46 -17.99
N LEU A 189 3.44 6.96 -19.22
CA LEU A 189 2.17 7.19 -19.93
C LEU A 189 1.41 5.90 -20.15
N LYS A 190 2.08 4.83 -20.62
CA LYS A 190 1.47 3.52 -20.80
C LYS A 190 0.85 3.01 -19.49
N ALA A 191 1.59 3.05 -18.39
CA ALA A 191 1.07 2.54 -17.13
C ALA A 191 -0.13 3.35 -16.61
N THR A 192 -0.08 4.68 -16.80
CA THR A 192 -1.22 5.58 -16.51
C THR A 192 -2.43 5.22 -17.39
N SER A 193 -2.21 4.94 -18.67
CA SER A 193 -3.25 4.48 -19.60
C SER A 193 -3.79 3.11 -19.21
N ASP A 194 -2.95 2.15 -18.80
CA ASP A 194 -3.37 0.80 -18.41
C ASP A 194 -4.31 0.87 -17.19
N VAL A 195 -4.01 1.72 -16.21
CA VAL A 195 -4.89 2.04 -15.07
C VAL A 195 -6.23 2.59 -15.57
N LEU A 196 -6.20 3.54 -16.51
CA LEU A 196 -7.41 4.10 -17.10
C LEU A 196 -8.25 3.02 -17.83
N MET A 197 -7.61 2.17 -18.62
CA MET A 197 -8.27 1.12 -19.39
C MET A 197 -8.96 0.09 -18.49
N ALA A 198 -8.35 -0.25 -17.34
CA ALA A 198 -8.90 -1.19 -16.37
C ALA A 198 -10.14 -0.67 -15.62
N LYS A 199 -10.31 0.66 -15.50
CA LYS A 199 -11.46 1.26 -14.80
C LYS A 199 -12.76 1.16 -15.60
N SER A 200 -13.92 1.04 -14.95
CA SER A 200 -15.21 1.06 -15.64
C SER A 200 -15.67 2.50 -15.96
N GLY A 201 -16.25 2.72 -17.15
CA GLY A 201 -16.75 4.03 -17.62
C GLY A 201 -15.76 4.80 -18.51
N PHE A 202 -16.06 6.07 -18.80
CA PHE A 202 -15.20 7.04 -19.51
C PHE A 202 -14.78 6.65 -20.94
N PRO A 203 -15.74 6.30 -21.82
CA PRO A 203 -15.42 5.82 -23.17
C PRO A 203 -14.67 6.86 -24.02
N GLU A 204 -14.99 8.15 -23.88
CA GLU A 204 -14.37 9.22 -24.66
C GLU A 204 -12.94 9.51 -24.20
N GLU A 205 -12.70 9.58 -22.88
CA GLU A 205 -11.37 9.76 -22.31
C GLU A 205 -10.47 8.56 -22.63
N LYS A 206 -11.00 7.34 -22.51
CA LYS A 206 -10.29 6.13 -22.92
C LYS A 206 -9.91 6.17 -24.39
N LYS A 207 -10.86 6.55 -25.26
CA LYS A 207 -10.61 6.67 -26.70
C LYS A 207 -9.53 7.71 -27.00
N ALA A 208 -9.58 8.87 -26.34
CA ALA A 208 -8.62 9.95 -26.51
C ALA A 208 -7.21 9.56 -26.01
N VAL A 209 -7.10 9.00 -24.80
CA VAL A 209 -5.84 8.53 -24.20
C VAL A 209 -5.25 7.38 -25.01
N LYS A 210 -6.06 6.41 -25.42
CA LYS A 210 -5.61 5.31 -26.28
C LYS A 210 -5.05 5.82 -27.60
N LYS A 211 -5.78 6.72 -28.28
CA LYS A 211 -5.32 7.33 -29.53
C LYS A 211 -3.99 8.06 -29.33
N ALA A 212 -3.87 8.88 -28.29
CA ALA A 212 -2.64 9.61 -28.00
C ALA A 212 -1.46 8.67 -27.68
N LEU A 213 -1.71 7.58 -26.95
CA LEU A 213 -0.69 6.56 -26.66
C LEU A 213 -0.29 5.78 -27.93
N ASP A 214 -1.24 5.50 -28.82
CA ASP A 214 -0.97 4.81 -30.10
C ASP A 214 -0.11 5.69 -31.04
N GLU A 215 -0.42 6.99 -31.14
CA GLU A 215 0.41 7.96 -31.88
C GLU A 215 1.82 8.07 -31.28
N ALA A 216 1.91 8.18 -29.95
CA ALA A 216 3.19 8.20 -29.23
C ALA A 216 4.02 6.93 -29.47
N ARG A 217 3.36 5.76 -29.49
CA ARG A 217 3.98 4.45 -29.70
C ARG A 217 4.69 4.38 -31.05
N GLU A 218 4.04 4.85 -32.12
CA GLU A 218 4.64 4.89 -33.45
C GLU A 218 5.86 5.83 -33.48
N GLY A 219 5.75 7.01 -32.87
CA GLY A 219 6.87 7.95 -32.75
C GLY A 219 8.07 7.36 -32.01
N VAL A 220 7.82 6.66 -30.90
CA VAL A 220 8.85 5.97 -30.10
C VAL A 220 9.50 4.84 -30.89
N LEU A 221 8.73 3.98 -31.55
CA LEU A 221 9.28 2.91 -32.39
C LEU A 221 10.17 3.47 -33.51
N ASN A 222 9.67 4.44 -34.26
CA ASN A 222 10.40 5.06 -35.38
C ASN A 222 11.70 5.76 -34.93
N THR A 223 11.72 6.31 -33.73
CA THR A 223 12.90 7.00 -33.19
C THR A 223 13.92 6.03 -32.61
N TYR A 224 13.48 5.10 -31.75
CA TYR A 224 14.40 4.30 -30.93
C TYR A 224 14.91 3.04 -31.61
N MET A 225 14.16 2.45 -32.55
CA MET A 225 14.63 1.29 -33.33
C MET A 225 15.94 1.58 -34.09
N PRO A 226 16.05 2.64 -34.92
CA PRO A 226 17.30 2.97 -35.60
C PRO A 226 18.37 3.48 -34.63
N TYR A 227 17.97 4.17 -33.56
CA TYR A 227 18.90 4.71 -32.56
C TYR A 227 19.67 3.60 -31.82
N ALA A 228 19.01 2.50 -31.45
CA ALA A 228 19.66 1.35 -30.80
C ALA A 228 20.81 0.77 -31.66
N ASN A 229 20.55 0.58 -32.95
CA ASN A 229 21.56 0.10 -33.91
C ASN A 229 22.71 1.10 -34.08
N LYS A 230 22.38 2.40 -34.19
CA LYS A 230 23.37 3.47 -34.35
C LYS A 230 24.31 3.58 -33.15
N LEU A 231 23.79 3.40 -31.92
CA LEU A 231 24.58 3.42 -30.69
C LEU A 231 25.72 2.39 -30.75
N PHE A 232 25.39 1.14 -31.06
CA PHE A 232 26.39 0.08 -31.13
C PHE A 232 27.32 0.24 -32.34
N ALA A 233 26.80 0.59 -33.52
CA ALA A 233 27.60 0.76 -34.73
C ALA A 233 28.71 1.82 -34.58
N ARG A 234 28.48 2.89 -33.81
CA ARG A 234 29.42 4.00 -33.61
C ARG A 234 30.62 3.66 -32.73
N ARG A 235 30.41 2.96 -31.61
CA ARG A 235 31.46 2.72 -30.60
C ARG A 235 31.91 1.27 -30.52
N ARG A 236 31.06 0.32 -30.93
CA ARG A 236 31.32 -1.14 -30.94
C ARG A 236 31.96 -1.64 -29.65
N ASN A 237 31.40 -1.24 -28.52
CA ASN A 237 31.84 -1.66 -27.20
C ASN A 237 30.66 -2.19 -26.38
N LEU A 238 30.99 -2.89 -25.29
CA LEU A 238 29.99 -3.56 -24.46
C LEU A 238 28.96 -2.59 -23.89
N ASP A 239 29.37 -1.40 -23.44
CA ASP A 239 28.44 -0.38 -22.92
C ASP A 239 27.37 0.03 -23.96
N SER A 240 27.78 0.19 -25.22
CA SER A 240 26.88 0.58 -26.30
C SER A 240 25.99 -0.57 -26.74
N TYR A 241 26.49 -1.81 -26.69
CA TYR A 241 25.68 -3.01 -26.88
C TYR A 241 24.59 -3.10 -25.82
N MET A 242 24.96 -3.01 -24.54
CA MET A 242 24.02 -3.11 -23.42
C MET A 242 22.89 -2.08 -23.52
N LYS A 243 23.23 -0.83 -23.83
CA LYS A 243 22.24 0.24 -24.03
C LYS A 243 21.33 -0.02 -25.22
N GLY A 244 21.89 -0.41 -26.38
CA GLY A 244 21.12 -0.73 -27.57
C GLY A 244 20.19 -1.92 -27.36
N ARG A 245 20.68 -2.99 -26.74
CA ARG A 245 19.91 -4.20 -26.42
C ARG A 245 18.76 -3.91 -25.46
N THR A 246 19.00 -3.06 -24.45
CA THR A 246 17.96 -2.63 -23.51
C THR A 246 16.88 -1.82 -24.21
N ILE A 247 17.26 -0.87 -25.08
CA ILE A 247 16.30 -0.11 -25.90
C ILE A 247 15.41 -1.05 -26.71
N LEU A 248 16.01 -2.01 -27.43
CA LEU A 248 15.24 -2.96 -28.25
C LEU A 248 14.31 -3.84 -27.40
N GLN A 249 14.79 -4.29 -26.24
CA GLN A 249 13.96 -5.09 -25.31
C GLN A 249 12.79 -4.27 -24.74
N THR A 250 13.04 -3.03 -24.34
CA THR A 250 11.97 -2.13 -23.86
C THR A 250 10.95 -1.85 -24.96
N LEU A 251 11.41 -1.69 -26.20
CA LEU A 251 10.49 -1.57 -27.34
C LEU A 251 9.64 -2.82 -27.53
N LEU A 252 10.20 -4.02 -27.34
CA LEU A 252 9.49 -5.29 -27.47
C LEU A 252 8.45 -5.49 -26.36
N ASP A 253 8.83 -5.24 -25.11
CA ASP A 253 8.01 -5.56 -23.93
C ASP A 253 6.97 -4.48 -23.64
N ASP A 254 7.39 -3.21 -23.68
CA ASP A 254 6.58 -2.09 -23.20
C ASP A 254 5.90 -1.33 -24.35
N VAL A 255 6.48 -1.32 -25.56
CA VAL A 255 6.01 -0.46 -26.67
C VAL A 255 5.25 -1.24 -27.73
N ALA A 256 5.74 -2.38 -28.19
CA ALA A 256 5.14 -3.14 -29.30
C ALA A 256 3.76 -3.71 -28.93
N LEU A 257 2.76 -3.44 -29.78
CA LEU A 257 1.38 -3.86 -29.55
C LEU A 257 0.97 -5.05 -30.43
N THR A 258 1.35 -5.02 -31.72
CA THR A 258 0.92 -6.04 -32.69
C THR A 258 1.93 -7.18 -32.81
N SER A 259 1.47 -8.37 -33.21
CA SER A 259 2.35 -9.53 -33.43
C SER A 259 3.46 -9.23 -34.45
N SER A 260 3.14 -8.50 -35.52
CA SER A 260 4.12 -8.08 -36.53
C SER A 260 5.19 -7.14 -35.98
N GLN A 261 4.82 -6.19 -35.11
CA GLN A 261 5.79 -5.32 -34.43
C GLN A 261 6.71 -6.12 -33.51
N LYS A 262 6.14 -7.07 -32.75
CA LYS A 262 6.90 -7.94 -31.85
C LYS A 262 7.88 -8.82 -32.61
N GLU A 263 7.42 -9.48 -33.67
CA GLU A 263 8.27 -10.33 -34.53
C GLU A 263 9.43 -9.53 -35.14
N LYS A 264 9.16 -8.34 -35.68
CA LYS A 264 10.19 -7.45 -36.21
C LYS A 264 11.25 -7.10 -35.16
N LEU A 265 10.83 -6.79 -33.93
CA LEU A 265 11.76 -6.47 -32.84
C LEU A 265 12.54 -7.70 -32.37
N THR A 266 11.93 -8.88 -32.33
CA THR A 266 12.62 -10.15 -32.04
C THR A 266 13.73 -10.42 -33.06
N THR A 267 13.43 -10.36 -34.36
CA THR A 267 14.46 -10.55 -35.41
C THR A 267 15.58 -9.51 -35.31
N MET A 268 15.23 -8.26 -34.99
CA MET A 268 16.22 -7.20 -34.80
C MET A 268 17.13 -7.47 -33.59
N ILE A 269 16.57 -7.94 -32.47
CA ILE A 269 17.31 -8.34 -31.29
C ILE A 269 18.29 -9.48 -31.62
N GLU A 270 17.82 -10.52 -32.30
CA GLU A 270 18.65 -11.66 -32.69
C GLU A 270 19.81 -11.24 -33.61
N THR A 271 19.52 -10.37 -34.58
CA THR A 271 20.52 -9.80 -35.49
C THR A 271 21.53 -8.94 -34.73
N PHE A 272 21.04 -8.13 -33.78
CA PHE A 272 21.86 -7.27 -32.93
C PHE A 272 22.81 -8.09 -32.05
N ASP A 273 22.30 -9.15 -31.42
CA ASP A 273 23.06 -10.08 -30.59
C ASP A 273 24.11 -10.83 -31.41
N THR A 274 23.76 -11.30 -32.61
CA THR A 274 24.71 -11.96 -33.52
C THR A 274 25.83 -11.02 -33.97
N THR A 275 25.48 -9.78 -34.30
CA THR A 275 26.47 -8.74 -34.66
C THR A 275 27.38 -8.42 -33.49
N ALA A 276 26.85 -8.34 -32.28
CA ALA A 276 27.62 -8.08 -31.07
C ALA A 276 28.61 -9.21 -30.79
N LYS A 277 28.18 -10.47 -30.85
CA LYS A 277 29.04 -11.65 -30.72
C LYS A 277 30.20 -11.63 -31.72
N ALA A 278 29.95 -11.24 -32.97
CA ALA A 278 30.97 -11.17 -34.00
C ALA A 278 31.97 -10.00 -33.83
N LYS A 279 31.57 -8.91 -33.15
CA LYS A 279 32.38 -7.68 -33.05
C LYS A 279 33.05 -7.46 -31.70
N LEU A 280 32.52 -8.04 -30.62
CA LEU A 280 33.07 -7.92 -29.27
C LEU A 280 33.99 -9.11 -28.96
N SER A 281 35.17 -9.15 -29.59
CA SER A 281 36.15 -10.20 -29.35
C SER A 281 36.59 -10.21 -27.88
N GLY A 282 36.53 -11.39 -27.24
CA GLY A 282 36.83 -11.56 -25.81
C GLY A 282 35.63 -11.39 -24.87
N VAL A 283 34.41 -11.26 -25.41
CA VAL A 283 33.16 -11.34 -24.65
C VAL A 283 32.38 -12.56 -25.10
N ASP A 284 32.13 -13.48 -24.19
CA ASP A 284 31.30 -14.66 -24.36
C ASP A 284 29.84 -14.36 -23.96
N PHE A 285 28.89 -14.98 -24.66
CA PHE A 285 27.45 -14.81 -24.43
C PHE A 285 26.72 -16.15 -24.24
N SER A 286 27.47 -17.24 -24.04
CA SER A 286 26.94 -18.60 -23.96
C SER A 286 26.11 -18.84 -22.70
N HIS A 287 26.35 -18.06 -21.64
CA HIS A 287 25.66 -18.18 -20.37
C HIS A 287 24.35 -17.38 -20.37
N GLU A 288 23.30 -17.93 -20.97
CA GLU A 288 21.94 -17.34 -21.01
C GLU A 288 21.89 -15.89 -21.55
N GLY A 289 22.87 -15.49 -22.36
CA GLY A 289 22.99 -14.13 -22.89
C GLY A 289 23.66 -13.11 -21.97
N PHE A 290 24.16 -13.50 -20.80
CA PHE A 290 25.04 -12.64 -20.01
C PHE A 290 26.35 -12.42 -20.77
N PRO A 291 26.77 -11.17 -21.02
CA PRO A 291 28.08 -10.90 -21.60
C PRO A 291 29.15 -11.17 -20.54
N LEU A 292 30.04 -12.13 -20.75
CA LEU A 292 31.10 -12.51 -19.82
C LEU A 292 32.48 -12.37 -20.46
N TYR A 293 33.42 -11.75 -19.75
CA TYR A 293 34.84 -11.81 -20.11
C TYR A 293 35.46 -13.15 -19.67
N ASP A 294 36.57 -13.57 -20.29
CA ASP A 294 37.29 -14.80 -19.92
C ASP A 294 37.61 -14.90 -18.42
N LYS A 295 37.93 -13.77 -17.79
CA LYS A 295 38.17 -13.72 -16.34
C LYS A 295 36.90 -14.04 -15.54
N GLU A 296 35.76 -13.53 -15.98
CA GLU A 296 34.46 -13.74 -15.34
C GLU A 296 34.01 -15.19 -15.52
N LEU A 297 34.25 -15.79 -16.70
CA LEU A 297 34.05 -17.23 -16.94
C LEU A 297 34.89 -18.10 -16.01
N LYS A 298 36.19 -17.83 -15.89
CA LYS A 298 37.07 -18.58 -14.96
C LYS A 298 36.62 -18.44 -13.50
N GLN A 299 36.17 -17.25 -13.10
CA GLN A 299 35.61 -17.03 -11.76
C GLN A 299 34.30 -17.80 -11.57
N LEU A 300 33.44 -17.82 -12.57
CA LEU A 300 32.19 -18.58 -12.57
C LEU A 300 32.43 -20.07 -12.42
N GLU A 301 33.42 -20.62 -13.13
CA GLU A 301 33.82 -22.03 -13.02
C GLU A 301 34.39 -22.33 -11.63
N THR A 302 35.32 -21.49 -11.15
CA THR A 302 35.97 -21.65 -9.84
C THR A 302 34.98 -21.59 -8.69
N PHE A 303 34.02 -20.66 -8.76
CA PHE A 303 33.05 -20.39 -7.69
C PHE A 303 31.64 -20.85 -8.05
N ARG A 304 31.50 -21.83 -8.96
CA ARG A 304 30.19 -22.26 -9.48
C ARG A 304 29.19 -22.58 -8.37
N ALA A 305 29.64 -23.33 -7.36
CA ALA A 305 28.84 -23.72 -6.20
C ALA A 305 28.37 -22.53 -5.34
N CYS A 306 29.06 -21.39 -5.44
CA CYS A 306 28.80 -20.16 -4.69
C CYS A 306 28.40 -19.00 -5.61
N SER A 307 27.94 -19.25 -6.84
CA SER A 307 27.54 -18.21 -7.80
C SER A 307 26.04 -18.28 -8.06
N SER A 308 25.43 -17.23 -8.61
CA SER A 308 23.98 -17.22 -8.88
C SER A 308 23.58 -17.96 -10.17
N VAL A 309 24.35 -18.96 -10.59
CA VAL A 309 23.98 -19.90 -11.67
C VAL A 309 23.27 -21.13 -11.13
N SER A 310 23.40 -21.41 -9.83
CA SER A 310 22.73 -22.54 -9.21
C SER A 310 21.26 -22.21 -9.02
N GLU A 311 20.38 -23.03 -9.56
CA GLU A 311 18.97 -22.98 -9.23
C GLU A 311 18.76 -23.24 -7.72
N ASN A 312 17.90 -22.44 -7.11
CA ASN A 312 17.65 -22.50 -5.67
C ASN A 312 16.15 -22.67 -5.42
N LYS A 313 15.73 -23.88 -5.03
CA LYS A 313 14.33 -24.25 -4.75
C LYS A 313 13.63 -23.44 -3.64
N TYR A 314 14.38 -22.61 -2.92
CA TYR A 314 13.89 -21.82 -1.79
C TYR A 314 13.60 -20.36 -2.13
N VAL A 315 13.84 -19.96 -3.37
CA VAL A 315 13.74 -18.57 -3.83
C VAL A 315 13.05 -18.54 -5.19
N ASP A 316 11.94 -17.80 -5.24
CA ASP A 316 11.35 -17.39 -6.51
C ASP A 316 12.14 -16.20 -7.06
N THR A 317 12.59 -16.32 -8.31
CA THR A 317 13.25 -15.22 -9.04
C THR A 317 12.21 -14.60 -9.97
N ASP A 318 11.92 -13.32 -9.78
CA ASP A 318 10.90 -12.61 -10.56
C ASP A 318 11.39 -12.35 -11.99
N GLU A 319 12.66 -11.99 -12.14
CA GLU A 319 13.31 -11.71 -13.42
C GLU A 319 14.78 -12.10 -13.37
N GLU A 320 15.30 -12.87 -14.33
CA GLU A 320 16.73 -13.20 -14.35
C GLU A 320 17.53 -12.21 -15.21
N THR A 321 17.96 -11.11 -14.58
CA THR A 321 18.73 -10.05 -15.25
C THR A 321 20.10 -9.79 -14.67
N VAL A 322 20.42 -10.36 -13.49
CA VAL A 322 21.68 -10.17 -12.80
C VAL A 322 22.31 -11.51 -12.43
N LEU A 323 23.54 -11.71 -12.91
CA LEU A 323 24.42 -12.79 -12.50
C LEU A 323 25.39 -12.27 -11.43
N LEU A 324 25.49 -12.98 -10.30
CA LEU A 324 26.42 -12.70 -9.22
C LEU A 324 27.54 -13.74 -9.21
N ILE A 325 28.78 -13.26 -9.27
CA ILE A 325 29.99 -14.08 -9.22
C ILE A 325 30.86 -13.59 -8.06
N PRO A 326 31.21 -14.43 -7.07
CA PRO A 326 32.17 -14.07 -6.05
C PRO A 326 33.54 -13.74 -6.65
N GLN A 327 34.19 -12.69 -6.16
CA GLN A 327 35.57 -12.38 -6.55
C GLN A 327 36.59 -13.24 -5.79
N LYS A 328 36.19 -13.72 -4.61
CA LYS A 328 36.92 -14.60 -3.69
C LYS A 328 35.91 -15.51 -2.98
N PRO A 329 36.34 -16.63 -2.38
CA PRO A 329 35.47 -17.40 -1.49
C PRO A 329 34.82 -16.48 -0.46
N PRO A 330 33.48 -16.50 -0.30
CA PRO A 330 32.82 -15.78 0.77
C PRO A 330 33.38 -16.22 2.12
N VAL A 331 33.68 -15.27 3.00
CA VAL A 331 34.19 -15.57 4.35
C VAL A 331 33.10 -15.25 5.35
N VAL A 332 32.84 -16.21 6.23
CA VAL A 332 31.94 -16.03 7.37
C VAL A 332 32.78 -16.09 8.64
N ALA A 333 32.70 -15.05 9.46
CA ALA A 333 33.31 -15.06 10.78
C ALA A 333 32.40 -15.83 11.74
N ALA A 334 32.94 -16.88 12.38
CA ALA A 334 32.24 -17.65 13.41
C ALA A 334 32.10 -16.86 14.73
N GLY A 335 31.10 -17.22 15.55
CA GLY A 335 30.87 -16.66 16.89
C GLY A 335 29.76 -15.60 17.01
N GLN A 336 29.37 -15.24 18.24
CA GLN A 336 28.38 -14.19 18.52
C GLN A 336 28.85 -12.83 17.98
N GLY A 337 28.06 -12.23 17.09
CA GLY A 337 28.42 -10.99 16.40
C GLY A 337 29.29 -11.21 15.14
N GLY A 338 29.56 -12.47 14.80
CA GLY A 338 30.10 -12.88 13.51
C GLY A 338 29.27 -12.33 12.34
N GLY A 339 29.90 -12.19 11.19
CA GLY A 339 29.29 -11.57 10.02
C GLY A 339 29.80 -12.18 8.73
N ILE A 340 29.13 -11.81 7.64
CA ILE A 340 29.53 -12.19 6.28
C ILE A 340 30.29 -11.02 5.71
N SER A 341 31.43 -11.31 5.10
CA SER A 341 32.07 -10.41 4.15
C SER A 341 32.19 -11.12 2.81
N ALA A 342 31.49 -10.60 1.81
CA ALA A 342 31.58 -11.09 0.44
C ALA A 342 31.83 -9.92 -0.50
N GLN A 343 32.72 -10.12 -1.47
CA GLN A 343 32.91 -9.18 -2.57
C GLN A 343 32.48 -9.89 -3.85
N MET A 344 31.40 -9.42 -4.45
CA MET A 344 30.84 -10.01 -5.66
C MET A 344 30.97 -9.06 -6.85
N THR A 345 31.02 -9.63 -8.04
CA THR A 345 30.78 -8.92 -9.30
C THR A 345 29.35 -9.23 -9.72
N ALA A 346 28.52 -8.19 -9.85
CA ALA A 346 27.22 -8.29 -10.50
C ALA A 346 27.41 -8.01 -11.99
N ILE A 347 26.94 -8.93 -12.84
CA ILE A 347 26.95 -8.85 -14.29
C ILE A 347 25.49 -8.81 -14.75
N LEU A 348 25.12 -7.72 -15.40
CA LEU A 348 23.79 -7.51 -15.89
C LEU A 348 23.68 -8.04 -17.32
N LYS A 349 22.56 -8.68 -17.62
CA LYS A 349 22.16 -9.06 -19.00
C LYS A 349 21.62 -7.86 -19.78
N GLN A 350 21.05 -6.89 -19.08
CA GLN A 350 20.57 -5.61 -19.61
C GLN A 350 20.76 -4.50 -18.56
N VAL A 351 21.00 -3.26 -18.99
CA VAL A 351 21.19 -2.13 -18.06
C VAL A 351 19.94 -1.28 -18.10
N ASP A 352 19.32 -1.02 -16.96
CA ASP A 352 18.12 -0.18 -16.90
C ASP A 352 18.38 1.21 -17.49
N MET A 353 17.40 1.72 -18.26
CA MET A 353 17.47 3.06 -18.88
C MET A 353 17.25 4.17 -17.86
N ASP A 354 16.53 3.87 -16.77
CA ASP A 354 16.31 4.76 -15.64
C ASP A 354 17.22 4.40 -14.46
N PRO A 355 17.73 5.39 -13.71
CA PRO A 355 18.44 5.13 -12.47
C PRO A 355 17.49 4.43 -11.50
N ARG A 356 17.72 3.14 -11.23
CA ARG A 356 16.98 2.39 -10.21
C ARG A 356 17.84 2.13 -8.99
N GLU A 357 17.19 2.03 -7.85
CA GLU A 357 17.84 1.53 -6.65
C GLU A 357 17.93 0.01 -6.72
N TYR A 358 19.10 -0.49 -6.34
CA TYR A 358 19.35 -1.91 -6.17
C TYR A 358 19.59 -2.17 -4.69
N GLY A 359 19.25 -3.37 -4.26
CA GLY A 359 19.30 -3.79 -2.88
C GLY A 359 19.78 -5.22 -2.80
N ILE A 360 20.14 -5.63 -1.60
CA ILE A 360 20.54 -7.00 -1.32
C ILE A 360 19.45 -7.64 -0.47
N MET A 361 19.05 -8.83 -0.86
CA MET A 361 18.30 -9.72 0.01
C MET A 361 19.19 -10.88 0.44
N VAL A 362 19.28 -11.06 1.75
CA VAL A 362 19.82 -12.28 2.34
C VAL A 362 18.67 -13.11 2.83
N THR A 363 18.61 -14.35 2.35
CA THR A 363 17.60 -15.31 2.76
C THR A 363 18.28 -16.46 3.48
N CYS A 364 17.86 -16.69 4.73
CA CYS A 364 18.20 -17.87 5.50
C CYS A 364 17.00 -18.82 5.46
N VAL A 365 17.22 -20.05 4.99
CA VAL A 365 16.17 -21.07 4.96
C VAL A 365 16.03 -21.64 6.36
N GLN A 366 14.87 -21.50 7.01
CA GLN A 366 14.54 -22.20 8.26
C GLN A 366 13.58 -23.35 7.96
N TYR A 367 13.57 -24.36 8.84
CA TYR A 367 12.80 -25.62 8.79
C TYR A 367 11.38 -25.50 8.19
N ARG A 368 10.69 -24.34 8.31
CA ARG A 368 9.44 -23.99 7.59
C ARG A 368 9.24 -22.47 7.29
N ARG A 369 10.27 -21.62 7.41
CA ARG A 369 10.14 -20.15 7.25
C ARG A 369 11.38 -19.56 6.55
N LEU A 370 11.17 -18.63 5.63
CA LEU A 370 12.27 -17.89 4.98
C LEU A 370 12.46 -16.57 5.73
N ALA A 371 13.55 -16.47 6.51
CA ALA A 371 13.94 -15.20 7.11
C ALA A 371 14.62 -14.36 6.02
N LYS A 372 13.95 -13.27 5.59
CA LYS A 372 14.44 -12.35 4.56
C LYS A 372 14.97 -11.08 5.23
N HIS A 373 16.25 -10.80 5.05
CA HIS A 373 16.87 -9.56 5.51
C HIS A 373 17.22 -8.69 4.31
N HIS A 374 16.79 -7.43 4.36
CA HIS A 374 17.01 -6.46 3.30
C HIS A 374 18.12 -5.50 3.73
N TYR A 375 19.15 -5.41 2.90
CA TYR A 375 20.22 -4.44 3.07
C TYR A 375 20.14 -3.45 1.90
N PRO A 376 19.88 -2.15 2.16
CA PRO A 376 19.95 -1.16 1.10
C PRO A 376 21.39 -1.09 0.60
N MET A 377 21.60 -1.20 -0.72
CA MET A 377 22.91 -0.93 -1.28
C MET A 377 23.05 0.57 -1.54
N PRO A 378 24.17 1.20 -1.13
CA PRO A 378 24.52 2.49 -1.71
C PRO A 378 24.65 2.30 -3.24
N LYS A 379 23.85 3.06 -3.99
CA LYS A 379 23.67 3.03 -5.46
C LYS A 379 24.76 2.24 -6.20
N LEU A 380 24.41 1.07 -6.74
CA LEU A 380 25.30 0.28 -7.60
C LEU A 380 25.79 1.14 -8.77
N LYS A 381 27.09 1.43 -8.80
CA LYS A 381 27.72 2.09 -9.95
C LYS A 381 27.93 1.05 -11.04
N ILE A 382 26.99 1.00 -11.98
CA ILE A 382 27.05 0.08 -13.12
C ILE A 382 27.87 0.72 -14.25
N LYS A 383 28.89 0.00 -14.74
CA LYS A 383 29.68 0.37 -15.92
C LYS A 383 29.76 -0.82 -16.86
N SER A 384 29.33 -0.66 -18.11
CA SER A 384 29.32 -1.74 -19.11
C SER A 384 28.59 -3.01 -18.63
N GLY A 385 27.53 -2.83 -17.85
CA GLY A 385 26.79 -3.95 -17.26
C GLY A 385 27.49 -4.66 -16.10
N ARG A 386 28.57 -4.11 -15.54
CA ARG A 386 29.21 -4.63 -14.32
C ARG A 386 29.08 -3.68 -13.15
N ALA A 387 28.91 -4.23 -11.96
CA ALA A 387 29.07 -3.51 -10.71
C ALA A 387 29.83 -4.36 -9.68
N SER A 388 30.67 -3.71 -8.88
CA SER A 388 31.24 -4.36 -7.69
C SER A 388 30.27 -4.22 -6.53
N VAL A 389 30.00 -5.33 -5.88
CA VAL A 389 28.99 -5.47 -4.83
C VAL A 389 29.70 -5.91 -3.56
N PRO A 390 30.23 -4.97 -2.76
CA PRO A 390 30.74 -5.30 -1.44
C PRO A 390 29.55 -5.55 -0.51
N PHE A 391 29.57 -6.69 0.18
CA PHE A 391 28.59 -7.05 1.17
C PHE A 391 29.26 -7.29 2.50
N ARG A 392 28.81 -6.55 3.50
CA ARG A 392 29.15 -6.80 4.90
C ARG A 392 27.87 -6.78 5.71
N ALA A 393 27.55 -7.90 6.34
CA ALA A 393 26.46 -7.98 7.30
C ALA A 393 26.96 -8.58 8.60
N THR A 394 26.37 -8.15 9.70
CA THR A 394 26.56 -8.77 11.01
C THR A 394 25.33 -9.60 11.32
N PHE A 395 25.52 -10.75 11.97
CA PHE A 395 24.42 -11.57 12.45
C PHE A 395 23.87 -11.09 13.79
N ALA A 396 24.43 -10.02 14.37
CA ALA A 396 23.99 -9.46 15.65
C ALA A 396 22.51 -9.05 15.67
N SER A 397 21.93 -8.70 14.51
CA SER A 397 20.51 -8.40 14.37
C SER A 397 19.64 -9.59 13.98
N MET A 398 20.23 -10.73 13.61
CA MET A 398 19.49 -11.98 13.45
C MET A 398 19.23 -12.51 14.85
N ARG A 399 17.96 -12.74 15.20
CA ARG A 399 17.61 -13.28 16.52
C ARG A 399 18.36 -14.60 16.77
N ASN A 400 18.66 -14.90 18.03
CA ASN A 400 19.41 -16.09 18.46
C ASN A 400 18.76 -17.45 18.08
N ASP A 401 17.55 -17.44 17.51
CA ASP A 401 16.81 -18.60 17.02
C ASP A 401 16.95 -18.84 15.50
N VAL A 402 17.75 -18.03 14.80
CA VAL A 402 17.96 -18.15 13.35
C VAL A 402 19.12 -19.11 13.07
N PHE A 403 18.81 -20.39 12.87
CA PHE A 403 19.75 -21.37 12.32
C PHE A 403 19.42 -21.61 10.84
N PRO A 404 20.39 -21.48 9.91
CA PRO A 404 20.16 -21.88 8.52
C PRO A 404 19.84 -23.38 8.46
N LEU A 405 19.12 -23.84 7.45
CA LEU A 405 19.03 -25.26 7.16
C LEU A 405 20.33 -25.72 6.51
N LYS A 406 20.68 -26.96 6.83
CA LYS A 406 21.68 -27.71 6.09
C LYS A 406 21.12 -28.07 4.72
N ASP A 407 21.92 -27.89 3.67
CA ASP A 407 21.61 -28.39 2.34
C ASP A 407 21.67 -29.94 2.30
N GLU A 408 21.44 -30.52 1.13
CA GLU A 408 21.51 -31.97 0.90
C GLU A 408 22.89 -32.57 1.20
N GLN A 409 23.91 -31.73 1.35
CA GLN A 409 25.30 -32.08 1.66
C GLN A 409 25.66 -31.79 3.13
N GLY A 410 24.68 -31.39 3.96
CA GLY A 410 24.89 -31.14 5.38
C GLY A 410 25.43 -29.75 5.72
N LYS A 411 25.51 -28.82 4.76
CA LYS A 411 26.10 -27.48 4.97
C LYS A 411 25.04 -26.41 5.16
N TYR A 412 25.21 -25.59 6.18
CA TYR A 412 24.35 -24.43 6.41
C TYR A 412 24.39 -23.47 5.21
N LEU A 413 23.23 -23.09 4.67
CA LEU A 413 23.12 -22.30 3.44
C LEU A 413 22.47 -20.93 3.68
N MET A 414 23.16 -19.88 3.24
CA MET A 414 22.54 -18.57 3.01
C MET A 414 22.50 -18.25 1.53
N LEU A 415 21.44 -17.57 1.11
CA LEU A 415 21.28 -17.10 -0.25
C LEU A 415 21.38 -15.58 -0.28
N TYR A 416 22.25 -15.10 -1.16
CA TYR A 416 22.50 -13.69 -1.37
C TYR A 416 22.02 -13.27 -2.75
N MET A 417 21.10 -12.32 -2.82
CA MET A 417 20.42 -11.94 -4.06
C MET A 417 20.43 -10.43 -4.27
N VAL A 418 20.45 -10.03 -5.53
CA VAL A 418 20.15 -8.66 -5.92
C VAL A 418 18.64 -8.50 -6.04
N LYS A 419 18.15 -7.42 -5.44
CA LYS A 419 16.82 -6.88 -5.70
C LYS A 419 16.92 -5.55 -6.43
N ARG A 420 15.86 -5.22 -7.15
CA ARG A 420 15.71 -3.93 -7.81
C ARG A 420 14.38 -3.30 -7.39
N GLU A 421 14.39 -1.99 -7.20
CA GLU A 421 13.16 -1.22 -6.99
C GLU A 421 12.21 -1.38 -8.19
N PRO A 422 10.89 -1.46 -7.96
CA PRO A 422 9.91 -1.53 -9.05
C PRO A 422 10.06 -0.36 -10.02
N LYS A 423 9.68 -0.58 -11.29
CA LYS A 423 9.58 0.50 -12.28
C LYS A 423 8.60 1.56 -11.76
N GLU A 424 9.01 2.82 -11.75
CA GLU A 424 8.10 3.92 -11.41
C GLU A 424 6.88 3.89 -12.35
N GLY A 425 5.69 3.75 -11.76
CA GLY A 425 4.43 3.66 -12.49
C GLY A 425 3.96 2.24 -12.83
N ASN A 426 4.76 1.18 -12.68
CA ASN A 426 4.27 -0.18 -12.91
C ASN A 426 3.42 -0.66 -11.73
N ILE A 427 2.09 -0.47 -11.83
CA ILE A 427 1.10 -0.85 -10.82
C ILE A 427 1.06 -2.36 -10.52
N ASN A 428 1.65 -3.20 -11.36
CA ASN A 428 1.68 -4.65 -11.15
C ASN A 428 2.94 -5.12 -10.38
N GLU A 429 3.95 -4.27 -10.22
CA GLU A 429 5.15 -4.57 -9.43
C GLU A 429 4.97 -4.03 -8.01
N GLU A 430 4.46 -4.86 -7.10
CA GLU A 430 4.40 -4.52 -5.66
C GLU A 430 5.72 -4.86 -4.96
N GLY A 431 6.47 -3.82 -4.59
CA GLY A 431 7.71 -3.97 -3.83
C GLY A 431 8.92 -4.39 -4.66
N TRP A 432 10.05 -4.63 -3.98
CA TRP A 432 11.33 -4.90 -4.62
C TRP A 432 11.38 -6.29 -5.28
N SER A 433 11.64 -6.35 -6.58
CA SER A 433 11.76 -7.59 -7.36
C SER A 433 13.12 -8.25 -7.21
N VAL A 434 13.16 -9.58 -7.13
CA VAL A 434 14.37 -10.40 -7.10
C VAL A 434 14.89 -10.59 -8.52
N VAL A 435 16.09 -10.07 -8.80
CA VAL A 435 16.64 -10.01 -10.15
C VAL A 435 17.80 -11.00 -10.43
N SER A 436 18.08 -11.88 -9.47
CA SER A 436 19.14 -12.89 -9.53
C SER A 436 18.71 -14.18 -8.83
N LYS A 437 19.09 -15.36 -9.35
CA LYS A 437 18.81 -16.69 -8.75
C LYS A 437 19.41 -16.91 -7.35
N GLY A 438 20.28 -16.00 -6.91
CA GLY A 438 20.91 -16.03 -5.58
C GLY A 438 22.21 -16.81 -5.53
N CYS A 439 23.21 -16.19 -4.92
CA CYS A 439 24.53 -16.73 -4.65
C CYS A 439 24.50 -17.49 -3.32
N ARG A 440 24.94 -18.76 -3.34
CA ARG A 440 25.11 -19.58 -2.13
C ARG A 440 26.33 -19.12 -1.36
N ILE A 441 26.15 -18.80 -0.09
CA ILE A 441 27.23 -18.46 0.84
C ILE A 441 27.31 -19.59 1.88
N PRO A 442 28.43 -20.33 1.95
CA PRO A 442 28.62 -21.38 2.94
C PRO A 442 28.63 -20.76 4.34
N TRP A 443 27.91 -21.37 5.28
CA TRP A 443 27.90 -20.98 6.68
C TRP A 443 28.75 -21.97 7.50
N PRO A 444 29.54 -21.50 8.48
CA PRO A 444 30.48 -22.33 9.22
C PRO A 444 29.74 -23.31 10.14
N ASP A 445 30.27 -24.53 10.27
CA ASP A 445 29.64 -25.62 11.03
C ASP A 445 29.66 -25.38 12.57
N ASP A 446 30.50 -24.46 13.05
CA ASP A 446 30.82 -24.27 14.48
C ASP A 446 30.02 -23.15 15.19
N TYR A 447 28.71 -23.02 14.92
CA TYR A 447 27.85 -22.01 15.58
C TYR A 447 27.12 -22.53 16.82
#